data_AF-A0ABD6E1P5-F1
#
_entry.id   AF-A0ABD6E1P5-F1
#
_cell.length_a   1.000
_cell.length_b   1.000
_cell.length_c   1.000
_cell.angle_alpha   90.00
_cell.angle_beta   90.00
_cell.angle_gamma   90.00
#
_symmetry.space_group_name_H-M   'P 1'
#
loop_
_entity.id
_entity.type
_entity.pdbx_description
1 polymer ?
#
loop_
_entity_poly.entity_id
_entity_poly.type
_entity_poly.pdbx_seq_one_letter_code
_entity_poly.pdbx_strand_id
1 'polypeptide(L)'
;MIIPIIYGLKYKKESLFEISVITLIMTFIVLLYWPFTLGFNSSANIITKLLLFVFTPLFFLFLTFQIRNKQRKNKLDFQLSQFGIKIEGFKKSLKLGFLFLPLMIFLTYLVKFVMGGIFNPNFILGVVSFVESFTEEFFFRGILFLFLMSKTNLKIAYITSLASFILMHPQNFTNLFIIITVVQGLITIEICRRSKNLSGAWIVHGTNRFFSIALYPLFI
;
A
#
# COMPACT_ATOMS: atom_id res chain seq x y z
N MET A 1 -0.84 14.21 7.54
CA MET A 1 -2.03 13.52 6.97
C MET A 1 -3.17 14.45 6.53
N ILE A 2 -3.19 15.74 6.92
CA ILE A 2 -4.29 16.68 6.61
C ILE A 2 -4.18 17.33 5.21
N ILE A 3 -3.02 17.21 4.54
CA ILE A 3 -2.73 17.85 3.23
C ILE A 3 -3.82 17.59 2.18
N PRO A 4 -4.35 16.37 1.98
CA PRO A 4 -5.42 16.13 1.03
C PRO A 4 -6.69 16.94 1.35
N ILE A 5 -7.06 17.06 2.63
CA ILE A 5 -8.24 17.82 3.07
C ILE A 5 -8.07 19.30 2.76
N ILE A 6 -6.91 19.89 3.10
CA ILE A 6 -6.61 21.31 2.81
C ILE A 6 -6.73 21.58 1.31
N TYR A 7 -6.19 20.69 0.48
CA TYR A 7 -6.33 20.82 -0.96
C TYR A 7 -7.77 20.65 -1.44
N GLY A 8 -8.50 19.68 -0.89
CA GLY A 8 -9.91 19.45 -1.17
C GLY A 8 -10.76 20.69 -0.90
N LEU A 9 -10.56 21.33 0.26
CA LEU A 9 -11.24 22.55 0.67
C LEU A 9 -11.02 23.70 -0.31
N LYS A 10 -9.77 23.87 -0.77
CA LYS A 10 -9.38 24.99 -1.64
C LYS A 10 -9.75 24.77 -3.11
N TYR A 11 -9.59 23.56 -3.64
CA TYR A 11 -9.62 23.32 -5.10
C TYR A 11 -10.60 22.23 -5.56
N LYS A 12 -11.07 21.35 -4.67
CA LYS A 12 -11.86 20.15 -5.05
C LYS A 12 -13.03 19.90 -4.10
N LYS A 13 -13.84 20.94 -3.84
CA LYS A 13 -15.00 20.88 -2.93
C LYS A 13 -15.95 19.71 -3.24
N GLU A 14 -16.11 19.38 -4.51
CA GLU A 14 -16.96 18.26 -4.95
C GLU A 14 -16.45 16.87 -4.58
N SER A 15 -15.16 16.70 -4.33
CA SER A 15 -14.56 15.43 -3.91
C SER A 15 -14.12 15.46 -2.44
N LEU A 16 -14.45 16.55 -1.73
CA LEU A 16 -13.98 16.78 -0.37
C LEU A 16 -14.47 15.69 0.58
N PHE A 17 -15.71 15.22 0.41
CA PHE A 17 -16.27 14.18 1.27
C PHE A 17 -15.47 12.86 1.12
N GLU A 18 -15.20 12.40 -0.10
CA GLU A 18 -14.36 11.21 -0.32
C GLU A 18 -12.93 11.40 0.21
N ILE A 19 -12.34 12.58 -0.04
CA ILE A 19 -10.99 12.90 0.43
C ILE A 19 -10.93 12.87 1.96
N SER A 20 -11.93 13.43 2.64
CA SER A 20 -12.03 13.44 4.10
C SER A 20 -12.19 12.04 4.67
N VAL A 21 -13.06 11.21 4.07
CA VAL A 21 -13.27 9.81 4.48
C VAL A 21 -11.96 9.01 4.35
N ILE A 22 -11.27 9.12 3.22
CA ILE A 22 -9.96 8.45 3.03
C ILE A 22 -8.94 8.96 4.04
N THR A 23 -8.90 10.27 4.26
CA THR A 23 -7.94 10.86 5.20
C THR A 23 -8.16 10.38 6.63
N LEU A 24 -9.43 10.24 7.04
CA LEU A 24 -9.81 9.70 8.35
C LEU A 24 -9.39 8.23 8.47
N ILE A 25 -9.72 7.40 7.48
CA ILE A 25 -9.35 5.97 7.45
C ILE A 25 -7.83 5.80 7.49
N MET A 26 -7.10 6.59 6.70
CA MET A 26 -5.63 6.60 6.68
C MET A 26 -5.05 6.97 8.05
N THR A 27 -5.60 8.00 8.69
CA THR A 27 -5.14 8.44 10.01
C THR A 27 -5.43 7.37 11.06
N PHE A 28 -6.63 6.78 11.04
CA PHE A 28 -7.02 5.66 11.90
C PHE A 28 -6.06 4.47 11.74
N ILE A 29 -5.79 4.06 10.50
CA ILE A 29 -4.88 2.95 10.19
C ILE A 29 -3.47 3.23 10.69
N VAL A 30 -2.89 4.38 10.37
CA VAL A 30 -1.50 4.68 10.77
C VAL A 30 -1.34 4.81 12.28
N LEU A 31 -2.34 5.33 13.00
CA LEU A 31 -2.26 5.46 14.46
C LEU A 31 -2.54 4.15 15.19
N LEU A 32 -3.48 3.34 14.70
CA LEU A 32 -4.00 2.21 15.48
C LEU A 32 -3.55 0.83 15.00
N TYR A 33 -3.03 0.71 13.78
CA TYR A 33 -2.55 -0.58 13.26
C TYR A 33 -1.53 -1.22 14.21
N TRP A 34 -0.51 -0.46 14.62
CA TRP A 34 0.54 -1.01 15.50
C TRP A 34 0.00 -1.36 16.90
N PRO A 35 -0.71 -0.45 17.61
CA PRO A 35 -1.38 -0.80 18.86
C PRO A 35 -2.28 -2.04 18.80
N PHE A 36 -3.04 -2.22 17.72
CA PHE A 36 -3.94 -3.37 17.57
C PHE A 36 -3.23 -4.69 17.25
N THR A 37 -2.02 -4.63 16.69
CA THR A 37 -1.27 -5.83 16.27
C THR A 37 -0.19 -6.24 17.28
N LEU A 38 0.04 -5.43 18.32
CA LEU A 38 0.94 -5.79 19.41
C LEU A 38 0.45 -7.05 20.12
N GLY A 39 1.31 -8.09 20.14
CA GLY A 39 1.01 -9.36 20.80
C GLY A 39 0.14 -10.33 20.00
N PHE A 40 -0.27 -9.98 18.78
CA PHE A 40 -1.01 -10.89 17.91
C PHE A 40 -0.09 -11.94 17.29
N ASN A 41 -0.58 -13.18 17.21
CA ASN A 41 0.08 -14.23 16.43
C ASN A 41 0.00 -13.93 14.92
N SER A 42 0.76 -14.67 14.11
CA SER A 42 0.85 -14.44 12.66
C SER A 42 -0.52 -14.47 11.96
N SER A 43 -1.40 -15.40 12.33
CA SER A 43 -2.74 -15.51 11.73
C SER A 43 -3.64 -14.31 12.06
N ALA A 44 -3.66 -13.88 13.33
CA ALA A 44 -4.40 -12.71 13.77
C ALA A 44 -3.91 -11.44 13.06
N ASN A 45 -2.60 -11.29 12.86
CA ASN A 45 -2.03 -10.16 12.12
C ASN A 45 -2.49 -10.10 10.66
N ILE A 46 -2.56 -11.24 9.98
CA ILE A 46 -3.02 -11.31 8.58
C ILE A 46 -4.49 -10.89 8.48
N ILE A 47 -5.35 -11.42 9.36
CA ILE A 47 -6.78 -11.08 9.40
C ILE A 47 -6.95 -9.59 9.69
N THR A 48 -6.24 -9.04 10.69
CA THR A 48 -6.29 -7.62 11.02
C THR A 48 -5.86 -6.74 9.85
N LYS A 49 -4.78 -7.09 9.13
CA LYS A 49 -4.37 -6.35 7.93
C LYS A 49 -5.43 -6.40 6.84
N LEU A 50 -6.02 -7.56 6.56
CA LEU A 50 -7.08 -7.67 5.56
C LEU A 50 -8.30 -6.81 5.92
N LEU A 51 -8.72 -6.84 7.19
CA LEU A 51 -9.82 -6.02 7.69
C LEU A 51 -9.52 -4.52 7.62
N LEU A 52 -8.33 -4.11 8.04
CA LEU A 52 -7.95 -2.69 8.11
C LEU A 52 -7.58 -2.12 6.74
N PHE A 53 -6.90 -2.85 5.87
CA PHE A 53 -6.33 -2.31 4.63
C PHE A 53 -7.21 -2.56 3.41
N VAL A 54 -8.13 -3.53 3.48
CA VAL A 54 -9.03 -3.86 2.37
C VAL A 54 -10.48 -3.57 2.74
N PHE A 55 -11.02 -4.27 3.74
CA PHE A 55 -12.46 -4.19 4.01
C PHE A 55 -12.90 -2.85 4.58
N THR A 56 -12.20 -2.31 5.57
CA THR A 56 -12.53 -1.01 6.19
C THR A 56 -12.55 0.11 5.14
N PRO A 57 -11.49 0.31 4.32
CA PRO A 57 -11.49 1.31 3.26
C PRO A 57 -12.59 1.10 2.22
N LEU A 58 -12.80 -0.14 1.76
CA LEU A 58 -13.83 -0.46 0.78
C LEU A 58 -15.23 -0.18 1.32
N PHE A 59 -15.52 -0.58 2.55
CA PHE A 59 -16.81 -0.38 3.19
C PHE A 59 -17.16 1.10 3.32
N PHE A 60 -16.26 1.91 3.88
CA PHE A 60 -16.51 3.34 4.05
C PHE A 60 -16.59 4.09 2.71
N LEU A 61 -15.76 3.72 1.72
CA LEU A 61 -15.89 4.30 0.39
C LEU A 61 -17.21 3.89 -0.27
N PHE A 62 -17.61 2.63 -0.18
CA PHE A 62 -18.90 2.18 -0.69
C PHE A 62 -20.07 2.98 -0.09
N LEU A 63 -20.09 3.14 1.24
CA LEU A 63 -21.09 3.97 1.92
C LEU A 63 -21.06 5.43 1.43
N THR A 64 -19.86 5.98 1.25
CA THR A 64 -19.66 7.34 0.72
C THR A 64 -20.29 7.50 -0.66
N PHE A 65 -20.08 6.53 -1.57
CA PHE A 65 -20.69 6.53 -2.90
C PHE A 65 -22.22 6.39 -2.83
N GLN A 66 -22.75 5.53 -1.97
CA GLN A 66 -24.20 5.37 -1.78
C GLN A 66 -24.88 6.66 -1.33
N ILE A 67 -24.30 7.34 -0.32
CA ILE A 67 -24.80 8.62 0.20
C ILE A 67 -24.78 9.67 -0.92
N ARG A 68 -23.69 9.73 -1.70
CA ARG A 68 -23.55 10.70 -2.80
C ARG A 68 -24.53 10.45 -3.94
N ASN A 69 -24.78 9.19 -4.29
CA ASN A 69 -25.75 8.82 -5.33
C ASN A 69 -27.17 9.24 -4.95
N LYS A 70 -27.54 9.07 -3.68
CA LYS A 70 -28.83 9.54 -3.15
C LYS A 70 -28.98 11.06 -3.29
N GLN A 71 -27.88 11.81 -3.09
CA GLN A 71 -27.90 13.28 -3.18
C GLN A 71 -27.87 13.81 -4.62
N ARG A 72 -27.10 13.19 -5.52
CA ARG A 72 -26.83 13.75 -6.85
C ARG A 72 -27.75 13.26 -7.97
N LYS A 73 -28.68 12.34 -7.72
CA LYS A 73 -29.57 11.66 -8.71
C LYS A 73 -28.85 10.97 -9.89
N ASN A 74 -27.56 11.20 -10.09
CA ASN A 74 -26.68 10.49 -11.00
C ASN A 74 -26.02 9.32 -10.28
N LYS A 75 -26.07 8.15 -10.91
CA LYS A 75 -25.45 6.92 -10.42
C LYS A 75 -23.94 6.98 -10.66
N LEU A 76 -23.16 7.25 -9.61
CA LEU A 76 -21.73 6.99 -9.63
C LEU A 76 -21.51 5.54 -9.23
N ASP A 77 -20.90 4.75 -10.12
CA ASP A 77 -20.62 3.36 -9.84
C ASP A 77 -19.31 3.23 -9.06
N PHE A 78 -19.39 2.55 -7.91
CA PHE A 78 -18.24 2.09 -7.15
C PHE A 78 -17.62 0.90 -7.89
N GLN A 79 -16.36 1.04 -8.31
CA GLN A 79 -15.69 0.00 -9.10
C GLN A 79 -14.25 -0.22 -8.63
N LEU A 80 -13.85 -1.49 -8.54
CA LEU A 80 -12.48 -1.85 -8.15
C LEU A 80 -11.40 -1.33 -9.13
N SER A 81 -11.80 -1.05 -10.38
CA SER A 81 -10.95 -0.44 -11.40
C SER A 81 -10.40 0.94 -10.97
N GLN A 82 -11.11 1.66 -10.10
CA GLN A 82 -10.68 2.95 -9.53
C GLN A 82 -9.47 2.81 -8.60
N PHE A 83 -9.24 1.61 -8.06
CA PHE A 83 -8.11 1.28 -7.20
C PHE A 83 -6.98 0.57 -7.97
N GLY A 84 -7.07 0.48 -9.29
CA GLY A 84 -6.03 -0.16 -10.13
C GLY A 84 -6.15 -1.68 -10.28
N ILE A 85 -7.27 -2.28 -9.85
CA ILE A 85 -7.62 -3.67 -10.17
C ILE A 85 -8.38 -3.67 -11.49
N LYS A 86 -7.64 -3.74 -12.60
CA LYS A 86 -8.22 -3.72 -13.96
C LYS A 86 -7.27 -4.33 -14.98
N ILE A 87 -7.79 -4.74 -16.14
CA ILE A 87 -6.98 -5.36 -17.20
C ILE A 87 -6.07 -4.31 -17.86
N GLU A 88 -6.54 -3.07 -18.01
CA GLU A 88 -5.77 -2.00 -18.63
C GLU A 88 -4.50 -1.71 -17.82
N GLY A 89 -3.37 -1.71 -18.50
CA GLY A 89 -2.07 -1.45 -17.88
C GLY A 89 -1.49 -2.63 -17.11
N PHE A 90 -2.17 -3.77 -16.99
CA PHE A 90 -1.68 -4.98 -16.31
C PHE A 90 -0.31 -5.43 -16.85
N LYS A 91 -0.20 -5.65 -18.16
CA LYS A 91 1.07 -6.07 -18.81
C LYS A 91 2.21 -5.07 -18.55
N LYS A 92 1.91 -3.77 -18.62
CA LYS A 92 2.88 -2.70 -18.35
C LYS A 92 3.30 -2.68 -16.88
N SER A 93 2.35 -2.89 -15.97
CA SER A 93 2.60 -2.97 -14.52
C SER A 93 3.53 -4.13 -14.21
N LEU A 94 3.25 -5.32 -14.73
CA LEU A 94 4.13 -6.49 -14.58
C LEU A 94 5.52 -6.27 -15.17
N LYS A 95 5.63 -5.71 -16.38
CA LYS A 95 6.93 -5.41 -16.99
C LYS A 95 7.77 -4.48 -16.11
N LEU A 96 7.16 -3.42 -15.58
CA LEU A 96 7.85 -2.50 -14.67
C LEU A 96 8.19 -3.19 -13.33
N GLY A 97 7.30 -4.05 -12.83
CA GLY A 97 7.54 -4.84 -11.63
C GLY A 97 8.78 -5.73 -11.77
N PHE A 98 8.84 -6.56 -12.82
CA PHE A 98 10.02 -7.39 -13.08
C PHE A 98 11.29 -6.58 -13.36
N LEU A 99 11.18 -5.40 -13.98
CA LEU A 99 12.32 -4.51 -14.20
C LEU A 99 12.92 -3.99 -12.88
N PHE A 100 12.09 -3.63 -11.90
CA PHE A 100 12.54 -3.08 -10.61
C PHE A 100 12.81 -4.16 -9.55
N LEU A 101 12.35 -5.39 -9.76
CA LEU A 101 12.50 -6.48 -8.80
C LEU A 101 13.98 -6.80 -8.44
N PRO A 102 14.93 -6.90 -9.39
CA PRO A 102 16.34 -7.16 -9.06
C PRO A 102 16.94 -6.10 -8.13
N LEU A 103 16.61 -4.82 -8.35
CA LEU A 103 17.06 -3.72 -7.48
C LEU A 103 16.52 -3.89 -6.05
N MET A 104 15.24 -4.24 -5.91
CA MET A 104 14.62 -4.45 -4.60
C MET A 104 15.21 -5.65 -3.85
N ILE A 105 15.44 -6.76 -4.53
CA ILE A 105 16.06 -7.96 -3.95
C ILE A 105 17.50 -7.64 -3.51
N PHE A 106 18.28 -6.98 -4.37
CA PHE A 106 19.66 -6.60 -4.07
C PHE A 106 19.76 -5.68 -2.84
N LEU A 107 18.91 -4.66 -2.76
CA LEU A 107 18.88 -3.75 -1.60
C LEU A 107 18.49 -4.47 -0.32
N THR A 108 17.51 -5.38 -0.38
CA THR A 108 17.08 -6.17 0.77
C THR A 108 18.18 -7.10 1.24
N TYR A 109 18.87 -7.77 0.30
CA TYR A 109 20.04 -8.59 0.59
C TYR A 109 21.13 -7.77 1.29
N LEU A 110 21.52 -6.62 0.72
CA LEU A 110 22.59 -5.77 1.25
C LEU A 110 22.30 -5.29 2.67
N VAL A 111 21.11 -4.74 2.90
CA VAL A 111 20.72 -4.22 4.22
C VAL A 111 20.69 -5.34 5.26
N LYS A 112 20.11 -6.49 4.93
CA LYS A 112 20.09 -7.63 5.85
C LYS A 112 21.49 -8.17 6.14
N PHE A 113 22.34 -8.24 5.11
CA PHE A 113 23.74 -8.67 5.25
C PHE A 113 24.49 -7.78 6.23
N VAL A 114 24.33 -6.45 6.13
CA VAL A 114 24.95 -5.49 7.05
C VAL A 114 24.38 -5.58 8.47
N MET A 115 23.08 -5.81 8.62
CA MET A 115 22.45 -5.92 9.94
C MET A 115 22.82 -7.22 10.67
N GLY A 116 23.23 -8.25 9.94
CA GLY A 116 23.52 -9.56 10.50
C GLY A 116 22.28 -10.25 11.09
N GLY A 117 22.47 -11.46 11.60
CA GLY A 117 21.43 -12.23 12.29
C GLY A 117 21.36 -13.69 11.81
N ILE A 118 20.92 -14.57 12.71
CA ILE A 118 20.59 -15.96 12.37
C ILE A 118 19.16 -15.96 11.86
N PHE A 119 18.97 -16.39 10.61
CA PHE A 119 17.66 -16.51 10.02
C PHE A 119 17.38 -17.98 9.72
N ASN A 120 16.20 -18.46 10.14
CA ASN A 120 15.72 -19.77 9.73
C ASN A 120 14.79 -19.59 8.53
N PRO A 121 15.03 -20.30 7.41
CA PRO A 121 14.17 -20.21 6.24
C PRO A 121 12.76 -20.69 6.59
N ASN A 122 11.74 -19.91 6.23
CA ASN A 122 10.34 -20.32 6.41
C ASN A 122 9.54 -20.09 5.12
N PHE A 123 9.44 -21.14 4.31
CA PHE A 123 8.77 -21.08 3.01
C PHE A 123 7.27 -20.76 3.14
N ILE A 124 6.59 -21.38 4.10
CA ILE A 124 5.15 -21.17 4.32
C ILE A 124 4.88 -19.71 4.68
N LEU A 125 5.64 -19.16 5.63
CA LEU A 125 5.53 -17.76 6.00
C LEU A 125 5.88 -16.84 4.82
N GLY A 126 6.87 -17.20 4.01
CA GLY A 126 7.21 -16.47 2.79
C GLY A 126 6.04 -16.36 1.81
N VAL A 127 5.36 -17.48 1.53
CA VAL A 127 4.17 -17.49 0.64
C VAL A 127 3.03 -16.67 1.23
N VAL A 128 2.78 -16.84 2.53
CA VAL A 128 1.75 -16.07 3.24
C VAL A 128 2.04 -14.57 3.18
N SER A 129 3.28 -14.16 3.46
CA SER A 129 3.71 -12.76 3.38
C SER A 129 3.69 -12.19 1.95
N PHE A 130 3.91 -13.03 0.93
CA PHE A 130 3.72 -12.63 -0.48
C PHE A 130 2.28 -12.24 -0.74
N VAL A 131 1.32 -13.09 -0.35
CA VAL A 131 -0.11 -12.83 -0.56
C VAL A 131 -0.56 -11.63 0.29
N GLU A 132 -0.14 -11.59 1.55
CA GLU A 132 -0.51 -10.53 2.49
C GLU A 132 0.01 -9.15 2.07
N SER A 133 1.14 -9.07 1.36
CA SER A 133 1.63 -7.81 0.78
C SER A 133 0.65 -7.15 -0.20
N PHE A 134 -0.27 -7.92 -0.80
CA PHE A 134 -1.36 -7.36 -1.63
C PHE A 134 -2.21 -6.39 -0.82
N THR A 135 -2.50 -6.68 0.45
CA THR A 135 -3.37 -5.84 1.29
C THR A 135 -2.75 -4.45 1.48
N GLU A 136 -1.44 -4.39 1.70
CA GLU A 136 -0.69 -3.15 1.79
C GLU A 136 -0.66 -2.41 0.44
N GLU A 137 -0.35 -3.09 -0.66
CA GLU A 137 -0.32 -2.44 -1.97
C GLU A 137 -1.71 -1.95 -2.41
N PHE A 138 -2.75 -2.69 -2.09
CA PHE A 138 -4.13 -2.29 -2.34
C PHE A 138 -4.46 -0.99 -1.59
N PHE A 139 -4.12 -0.90 -0.31
CA PHE A 139 -4.38 0.30 0.47
C PHE A 139 -3.49 1.48 0.04
N PHE A 140 -2.17 1.32 0.11
CA PHE A 140 -1.24 2.43 -0.12
C PHE A 140 -1.19 2.86 -1.58
N ARG A 141 -1.21 1.92 -2.54
CA ARG A 141 -1.05 2.24 -3.96
C ARG A 141 -2.40 2.29 -4.67
N GLY A 142 -3.32 1.40 -4.35
CA GLY A 142 -4.67 1.43 -4.92
C GLY A 142 -5.49 2.61 -4.39
N ILE A 143 -5.68 2.69 -3.07
CA ILE A 143 -6.56 3.70 -2.46
C ILE A 143 -5.82 5.05 -2.28
N LEU A 144 -4.73 5.07 -1.51
CA LEU A 144 -4.08 6.34 -1.17
C LEU A 144 -3.34 6.98 -2.34
N PHE A 145 -2.95 6.22 -3.35
CA PHE A 145 -2.30 6.77 -4.54
C PHE A 145 -3.26 6.85 -5.75
N LEU A 146 -3.68 5.72 -6.34
CA LEU A 146 -4.45 5.75 -7.59
C LEU A 146 -5.81 6.44 -7.43
N PHE A 147 -6.58 6.08 -6.41
CA PHE A 147 -7.87 6.72 -6.17
C PHE A 147 -7.69 8.19 -5.75
N LEU A 148 -6.81 8.49 -4.79
CA LEU A 148 -6.61 9.88 -4.36
C LEU A 148 -6.09 10.79 -5.47
N MET A 149 -5.23 10.29 -6.37
CA MET A 149 -4.77 11.01 -7.55
C MET A 149 -5.93 11.39 -8.48
N SER A 150 -6.96 10.53 -8.61
CA SER A 150 -8.17 10.84 -9.39
C SER A 150 -9.04 11.95 -8.78
N LYS A 151 -8.90 12.18 -7.46
CA LYS A 151 -9.67 13.18 -6.70
C LYS A 151 -8.89 14.47 -6.43
N THR A 152 -7.56 14.42 -6.48
CA THR A 152 -6.66 15.53 -6.14
C THR A 152 -5.70 15.86 -7.28
N ASN A 153 -4.39 15.66 -7.08
CA ASN A 153 -3.34 15.77 -8.07
C ASN A 153 -2.20 14.79 -7.75
N LEU A 154 -1.25 14.64 -8.68
CA LEU A 154 -0.13 13.71 -8.54
C LEU A 154 0.70 13.95 -7.28
N LYS A 155 1.08 15.20 -6.99
CA LYS A 155 1.97 15.52 -5.86
C LYS A 155 1.35 15.12 -4.53
N ILE A 156 0.08 15.43 -4.34
CA ILE A 156 -0.65 15.13 -3.09
C ILE A 156 -0.82 13.64 -2.91
N ALA A 157 -1.27 12.93 -3.94
CA ALA A 157 -1.42 11.48 -3.87
C ALA A 157 -0.08 10.79 -3.60
N TYR A 158 0.99 11.24 -4.26
CA TYR A 158 2.34 10.72 -4.09
C TYR A 158 2.84 10.87 -2.65
N ILE A 159 2.84 12.11 -2.13
CA ILE A 159 3.31 12.41 -0.77
C ILE A 159 2.45 11.70 0.27
N THR A 160 1.13 11.69 0.08
CA THR A 160 0.20 11.07 1.04
C THR A 160 0.42 9.56 1.11
N SER A 161 0.48 8.88 -0.04
CA SER A 161 0.73 7.44 -0.10
C SER A 161 2.10 7.08 0.49
N LEU A 162 3.16 7.78 0.08
CA LEU A 162 4.52 7.50 0.53
C LEU A 162 4.69 7.74 2.04
N ALA A 163 4.24 8.90 2.53
CA ALA A 163 4.35 9.23 3.95
C ALA A 163 3.55 8.26 4.81
N SER A 164 2.35 7.86 4.38
CA SER A 164 1.54 6.89 5.12
C SER A 164 2.18 5.51 5.15
N PHE A 165 2.77 5.08 4.04
CA PHE A 165 3.49 3.81 3.97
C PHE A 165 4.68 3.80 4.93
N ILE A 166 5.47 4.88 4.97
CA ILE A 166 6.61 5.01 5.88
C ILE A 166 6.15 5.04 7.34
N LEU A 167 5.15 5.86 7.67
CA LEU A 167 4.64 6.02 9.04
C LEU A 167 3.97 4.76 9.60
N MET A 168 3.45 3.87 8.74
CA MET A 168 2.89 2.58 9.16
C MET A 168 3.97 1.57 9.60
N HIS A 169 5.25 1.87 9.36
CA HIS A 169 6.38 1.00 9.72
C HIS A 169 7.31 1.66 10.76
N PRO A 170 6.82 2.03 11.96
CA PRO A 170 7.63 2.74 12.96
C PRO A 170 8.84 1.91 13.42
N GLN A 171 8.74 0.58 13.41
CA GLN A 171 9.83 -0.34 13.76
C GLN A 171 11.05 -0.21 12.83
N ASN A 172 10.87 0.36 11.64
CA ASN A 172 11.98 0.55 10.70
C ASN A 172 12.73 1.86 10.97
N PHE A 173 12.18 2.81 11.75
CA PHE A 173 12.82 4.12 11.98
C PHE A 173 14.12 4.06 12.76
N THR A 174 14.34 2.98 13.50
CA THR A 174 15.52 2.79 14.34
C THR A 174 16.59 1.93 13.68
N ASN A 175 16.41 1.49 12.43
CA ASN A 175 17.35 0.61 11.74
C ASN A 175 17.42 0.86 10.23
N LEU A 176 18.34 0.16 9.55
CA LEU A 176 18.59 0.33 8.12
C LEU A 176 17.44 -0.13 7.20
N PHE A 177 16.45 -0.88 7.70
CA PHE A 177 15.26 -1.25 6.90
C PHE A 177 14.42 -0.03 6.49
N ILE A 178 14.58 1.14 7.11
CA ILE A 178 13.94 2.35 6.61
C ILE A 178 14.32 2.65 5.17
N ILE A 179 15.55 2.35 4.76
CA ILE A 179 16.02 2.55 3.38
C ILE A 179 15.20 1.69 2.42
N ILE A 180 15.04 0.39 2.72
CA ILE A 180 14.21 -0.53 1.93
C ILE A 180 12.76 -0.01 1.90
N THR A 181 12.23 0.43 3.04
CA THR A 181 10.84 0.92 3.14
C THR A 181 10.62 2.13 2.23
N VAL A 182 11.52 3.11 2.25
CA VAL A 182 11.43 4.30 1.40
C VAL A 182 11.56 3.92 -0.07
N VAL A 183 12.58 3.13 -0.44
CA VAL A 183 12.81 2.74 -1.85
C VAL A 183 11.65 1.90 -2.40
N GLN A 184 11.15 0.93 -1.62
CA GLN A 184 9.97 0.15 -1.98
C GLN A 184 8.75 1.07 -2.15
N GLY A 185 8.58 2.02 -1.23
CA GLY A 185 7.69 3.18 -1.32
C GLY A 185 7.65 3.82 -2.70
N LEU A 186 8.79 4.35 -3.11
CA LEU A 186 8.97 5.10 -4.35
C LEU A 186 8.74 4.23 -5.59
N ILE A 187 9.31 3.02 -5.63
CA ILE A 187 9.25 2.11 -6.79
C ILE A 187 7.82 1.68 -7.08
N THR A 188 7.11 1.20 -6.04
CA THR A 188 5.72 0.73 -6.17
C THR A 188 4.77 1.85 -6.59
N ILE A 189 4.94 3.07 -6.05
CA ILE A 189 4.20 4.25 -6.52
C ILE A 189 4.50 4.54 -8.00
N GLU A 190 5.76 4.48 -8.41
CA GLU A 190 6.16 4.76 -9.79
C GLU A 190 5.60 3.74 -10.79
N ILE A 191 5.58 2.45 -10.41
CA ILE A 191 4.93 1.38 -11.18
C ILE A 191 3.46 1.72 -11.37
N CYS A 192 2.74 2.04 -10.29
CA CYS A 192 1.32 2.39 -10.34
C CYS A 192 1.07 3.70 -11.11
N ARG A 193 1.97 4.68 -11.03
CA ARG A 193 1.83 5.97 -11.72
C ARG A 193 1.83 5.77 -13.23
N ARG A 194 2.77 4.95 -13.73
CA ARG A 194 2.99 4.71 -15.17
C ARG A 194 2.01 3.70 -15.76
N SER A 195 1.51 2.75 -14.97
CA SER A 195 0.64 1.67 -15.45
C SER A 195 -0.84 1.87 -15.11
N LYS A 196 -1.16 2.68 -14.08
CA LYS A 196 -2.50 2.79 -13.47
C LYS A 196 -3.05 1.44 -12.97
N ASN A 197 -2.16 0.50 -12.63
CA ASN A 197 -2.49 -0.85 -12.19
C ASN A 197 -1.53 -1.28 -11.08
N LEU A 198 -2.05 -1.98 -10.06
CA LEU A 198 -1.30 -2.33 -8.85
C LEU A 198 -0.50 -3.64 -8.93
N SER A 199 -0.72 -4.49 -9.93
CA SER A 199 -0.18 -5.85 -9.99
C SER A 199 1.36 -5.88 -9.95
N GLY A 200 2.04 -5.00 -10.68
CA GLY A 200 3.50 -4.91 -10.64
C GLY A 200 4.06 -4.46 -9.30
N ALA A 201 3.36 -3.56 -8.60
CA ALA A 201 3.73 -3.14 -7.26
C ALA A 201 3.59 -4.30 -6.26
N TRP A 202 2.49 -5.06 -6.37
CA TRP A 202 2.29 -6.28 -5.58
C TRP A 202 3.37 -7.33 -5.86
N ILE A 203 3.71 -7.60 -7.13
CA ILE A 203 4.78 -8.55 -7.48
C ILE A 203 6.11 -8.12 -6.85
N VAL A 204 6.49 -6.85 -6.98
CA VAL A 204 7.75 -6.36 -6.40
C VAL A 204 7.77 -6.51 -4.88
N HIS A 205 6.73 -6.03 -4.20
CA HIS A 205 6.66 -6.09 -2.74
C HIS A 205 6.58 -7.54 -2.24
N GLY A 206 5.66 -8.32 -2.79
CA GLY A 206 5.42 -9.71 -2.41
C GLY A 206 6.65 -10.57 -2.63
N THR A 207 7.28 -10.49 -3.81
CA THR A 207 8.48 -11.28 -4.09
C THR A 207 9.65 -10.82 -3.21
N ASN A 208 9.78 -9.53 -2.91
CA ASN A 208 10.81 -9.04 -1.98
C ASN A 208 10.61 -9.61 -0.56
N ARG A 209 9.36 -9.68 -0.06
CA ARG A 209 9.05 -10.33 1.23
C ARG A 209 9.33 -11.82 1.20
N PHE A 210 8.90 -12.51 0.15
CA PHE A 210 9.16 -13.92 -0.03
C PHE A 210 10.67 -14.21 -0.01
N PHE A 211 11.44 -13.47 -0.80
CA PHE A 211 12.89 -13.56 -0.82
C PHE A 211 13.48 -13.35 0.58
N SER A 212 13.08 -12.28 1.26
CA SER A 212 13.56 -11.93 2.60
C SER A 212 13.33 -13.02 3.64
N ILE A 213 12.21 -13.74 3.58
CA ILE A 213 11.79 -14.72 4.60
C ILE A 213 12.21 -16.15 4.25
N ALA A 214 12.10 -16.53 2.98
CA ALA A 214 12.23 -17.92 2.54
C ALA A 214 13.57 -18.21 1.85
N LEU A 215 14.15 -17.26 1.12
CA LEU A 215 15.33 -17.51 0.28
C LEU A 215 16.61 -16.93 0.87
N TYR A 216 16.59 -15.68 1.32
CA TYR A 216 17.73 -15.01 1.93
C TYR A 216 18.42 -15.86 3.02
N PRO A 217 17.68 -16.51 3.94
CA PRO A 217 18.30 -17.35 4.98
C PRO A 217 19.05 -18.58 4.46
N LEU A 218 18.91 -18.94 3.19
CA LEU A 218 19.61 -20.07 2.57
C LEU A 218 20.99 -19.68 2.03
N PHE A 219 21.31 -18.39 1.96
CA PHE A 219 22.54 -17.87 1.36
C PHE A 219 23.57 -17.38 2.39
N ILE A 220 23.31 -17.60 3.69
CA ILE A 220 24.13 -17.15 4.84
C ILE A 220 24.27 -18.31 5.80
#